data_AF-A0A8B6DDS2-F1
#
_entry.id   AF-A0A8B6DDS2-F1
#
_cell.length_a   1.000
_cell.length_b   1.000
_cell.length_c   1.000
_cell.angle_alpha   90.00
_cell.angle_beta   90.00
_cell.angle_gamma   90.00
#
_symmetry.space_group_name_H-M   'P 1'
#
loop_
_entity.id
_entity.type
_entity.pdbx_description
1 polymer ?
#
loop_
_entity_poly.entity_id
_entity_poly.type
_entity_poly.pdbx_seq_one_letter_code
_entity_poly.pdbx_strand_id
1 'polypeptide(L)'
;MEILKSLRVLTDRIEKIEKEVQKIDGIKEGLSNLSTRVQTNEETIVEIQDRNRKVEESVEKMGQIVHTIVDKYSANAEEISQIKDRMETIGEDNGTFSNIAIKELKADMLDLKCRSMSDNLVFSGFQNVYFVGDFNARTGSEDDFIFVPDSESHVVDIENIQINAVCNLDQYDFSRKRNSRDKNKNRFGNQLLEFCKGNNFFIMNGRTLGDIDGKFTCRNSSVVDYCLCSAELIQNFTDFKVLDFSSLYSDVHSPIEISLKTNRSRSQHQM
;
A
#
# COMPACT_ATOMS: atom_id res chain seq x y z
N MET A 1 -35.54 -43.29 74.85
CA MET A 1 -34.28 -42.51 74.98
C MET A 1 -33.25 -42.90 73.91
N GLU A 2 -33.08 -44.18 73.57
CA GLU A 2 -32.16 -44.61 72.49
C GLU A 2 -32.51 -44.06 71.10
N ILE A 3 -33.78 -44.05 70.72
CA ILE A 3 -34.24 -43.52 69.41
C ILE A 3 -33.77 -42.07 69.20
N LEU A 4 -33.83 -41.23 70.24
CA LEU A 4 -33.39 -39.83 70.18
C LEU A 4 -31.86 -39.72 70.01
N LYS A 5 -31.08 -40.62 70.60
CA LYS A 5 -29.62 -40.65 70.41
C LYS A 5 -29.27 -41.04 68.97
N SER A 6 -29.94 -42.06 68.43
CA SER A 6 -29.74 -42.49 67.03
C SER A 6 -30.14 -41.42 66.04
N LEU A 7 -31.23 -40.69 66.28
CA LEU A 7 -31.65 -39.55 65.46
C LEU A 7 -30.59 -38.44 65.45
N ARG A 8 -30.01 -38.10 66.60
CA ARG A 8 -28.95 -37.07 66.67
C ARG A 8 -27.71 -37.45 65.86
N VAL A 9 -27.26 -38.70 65.96
CA VAL A 9 -26.12 -39.21 65.17
C VAL A 9 -26.42 -39.16 63.67
N LEU A 10 -27.65 -39.48 63.27
CA LEU A 10 -28.07 -39.36 61.87
C LEU A 10 -28.07 -37.91 61.39
N THR A 11 -28.58 -36.97 62.20
CA THR A 11 -28.56 -35.54 61.88
C THR A 11 -27.12 -35.03 61.67
N ASP A 12 -26.19 -35.35 62.58
CA ASP A 12 -24.79 -34.93 62.46
C ASP A 12 -24.12 -35.50 61.20
N ARG A 13 -24.47 -36.74 60.81
CA ARG A 13 -23.98 -37.37 59.58
C ARG A 13 -24.56 -36.71 58.33
N ILE A 14 -25.84 -36.34 58.35
CA ILE A 14 -26.50 -35.62 57.25
C ILE A 14 -25.82 -34.27 57.06
N GLU A 15 -25.60 -33.50 58.12
CA GLU A 15 -24.94 -32.19 58.03
C GLU A 15 -23.51 -32.31 57.47
N LYS A 16 -22.78 -33.37 57.85
CA LYS A 16 -21.45 -33.65 57.28
C LYS A 16 -21.53 -33.99 55.79
N ILE A 17 -22.52 -34.77 55.35
CA ILE A 17 -22.73 -35.09 53.93
C ILE A 17 -23.08 -33.83 53.15
N GLU A 18 -23.96 -32.97 53.66
CA GLU A 18 -24.33 -31.70 53.02
C GLU A 18 -23.10 -30.80 52.79
N LYS A 19 -22.19 -30.70 53.77
CA LYS A 19 -20.94 -29.96 53.62
C LYS A 19 -20.04 -30.55 52.52
N GLU A 20 -19.96 -31.87 52.40
CA GLU A 20 -19.18 -32.51 51.33
C GLU A 20 -19.85 -32.33 49.95
N VAL A 21 -21.18 -32.36 49.87
CA VAL A 21 -21.92 -32.06 48.62
C VAL A 21 -21.65 -30.63 48.16
N GLN A 22 -21.68 -29.66 49.06
CA GLN A 22 -21.35 -28.26 48.73
C GLN A 22 -19.93 -28.10 48.18
N LYS A 23 -18.95 -28.86 48.71
CA LYS A 23 -17.59 -28.88 48.14
C LYS A 23 -17.56 -29.47 46.73
N ILE A 24 -18.31 -30.54 46.49
CA ILE A 24 -18.42 -31.17 45.17
C ILE A 24 -19.02 -30.18 44.16
N ASP A 25 -20.05 -29.43 44.55
CA ASP A 25 -20.64 -28.38 43.70
C ASP A 25 -19.62 -27.29 43.35
N GLY A 26 -18.81 -26.85 44.32
CA GLY A 26 -17.72 -25.90 44.06
C GLY A 26 -16.65 -26.46 43.11
N ILE A 27 -16.30 -27.74 43.23
CA ILE A 27 -15.37 -28.41 42.29
C ILE A 27 -15.98 -28.46 40.89
N LYS A 28 -17.27 -28.77 40.77
CA LYS A 28 -17.98 -28.83 39.49
C LYS A 28 -17.99 -27.48 38.79
N GLU A 29 -18.23 -26.38 39.53
CA GLU A 29 -18.15 -25.02 38.99
C GLU A 29 -16.73 -24.69 38.51
N GLY A 30 -15.71 -25.01 39.32
CA GLY A 30 -14.31 -24.86 38.94
C GLY A 30 -13.94 -25.63 37.67
N LEU A 31 -14.45 -26.85 37.52
CA LEU A 31 -14.24 -27.68 36.33
C LEU A 31 -14.92 -27.08 35.09
N SER A 32 -16.14 -26.54 35.24
CA SER A 32 -16.85 -25.85 34.17
C SER A 32 -16.07 -24.63 33.68
N ASN A 33 -15.58 -23.80 34.60
CA ASN A 33 -14.77 -22.63 34.26
C ASN A 33 -13.46 -23.01 33.57
N LEU A 34 -12.81 -24.08 34.03
CA LEU A 34 -11.60 -24.59 33.39
C LEU A 34 -11.89 -25.10 31.97
N SER A 35 -13.00 -25.81 31.76
CA SER A 35 -13.41 -26.30 30.45
C SER A 35 -13.62 -25.16 29.46
N THR A 36 -14.31 -24.09 29.86
CA THR A 36 -14.50 -22.90 29.00
C THR A 36 -13.17 -22.25 28.63
N ARG A 37 -12.25 -22.11 29.59
CA ARG A 37 -10.91 -21.54 29.33
C ARG A 37 -10.08 -22.41 28.37
N VAL A 38 -10.17 -23.73 28.49
CA VAL A 38 -9.51 -24.67 27.57
C VAL A 38 -10.05 -24.48 26.16
N GLN A 39 -11.37 -24.41 26.00
CA GLN A 39 -12.00 -24.19 24.70
C GLN A 39 -11.57 -22.86 24.06
N THR A 40 -11.56 -21.76 24.82
CA THR A 40 -11.09 -20.46 24.31
C THR A 40 -9.61 -20.49 23.92
N ASN A 41 -8.78 -21.22 24.66
CA ASN A 41 -7.37 -21.38 24.32
C ASN A 41 -7.19 -22.20 23.04
N GLU A 42 -7.98 -23.25 22.83
CA GLU A 42 -7.97 -24.04 21.59
C GLU A 42 -8.32 -23.18 20.37
N GLU A 43 -9.36 -22.35 20.47
CA GLU A 43 -9.73 -21.40 19.41
C GLU A 43 -8.58 -20.43 19.10
N THR A 44 -7.94 -19.87 20.14
CA THR A 44 -6.80 -18.96 19.98
C THR A 44 -5.61 -19.65 19.31
N ILE A 45 -5.34 -20.92 19.61
CA ILE A 45 -4.27 -21.70 19.00
C ILE A 45 -4.50 -21.86 17.50
N VAL A 46 -5.74 -22.15 17.08
CA VAL A 46 -6.10 -22.27 15.65
C VAL A 46 -5.86 -20.95 14.92
N GLU A 47 -6.24 -19.81 15.51
CA GLU A 47 -5.97 -18.49 14.92
C GLU A 47 -4.47 -18.17 14.81
N ILE A 48 -3.66 -18.60 15.78
CA ILE A 48 -2.20 -18.46 15.72
C ILE A 48 -1.64 -19.31 14.58
N GLN A 49 -2.12 -20.55 14.42
CA GLN A 49 -1.68 -21.44 13.34
C GLN A 49 -1.98 -20.86 11.95
N ASP A 50 -3.17 -20.28 11.75
CA ASP A 50 -3.52 -19.63 10.47
C ASP A 50 -2.63 -18.41 10.17
N ARG A 51 -2.33 -17.60 11.20
CA ARG A 51 -1.40 -16.47 11.07
C ARG A 51 0.02 -16.93 10.72
N ASN A 52 0.51 -18.00 11.35
CA ASN A 52 1.84 -18.53 11.04
C ASN A 52 1.91 -19.03 9.59
N ARG A 53 0.88 -19.73 9.09
CA ARG A 53 0.83 -20.16 7.68
C ARG A 53 0.94 -18.98 6.71
N LYS A 54 0.22 -17.89 6.97
CA LYS A 54 0.29 -16.66 6.15
C LYS A 54 1.69 -16.02 6.19
N VAL A 55 2.36 -16.06 7.34
CA VAL A 55 3.74 -15.57 7.45
C VAL A 55 4.70 -16.43 6.63
N GLU A 56 4.57 -17.76 6.68
CA GLU A 56 5.39 -18.69 5.89
C GLU A 56 5.24 -18.42 4.39
N GLU A 57 4.01 -18.28 3.89
CA GLU A 57 3.73 -17.92 2.49
C GLU A 57 4.36 -16.58 2.08
N SER A 58 4.37 -15.60 3.00
CA SER A 58 5.00 -14.30 2.75
C SER A 58 6.53 -14.38 2.70
N VAL A 59 7.13 -15.21 3.56
CA VAL A 59 8.58 -15.43 3.59
C VAL A 59 9.04 -16.11 2.30
N GLU A 60 8.27 -17.07 1.79
CA GLU A 60 8.57 -17.75 0.52
C GLU A 60 8.59 -16.77 -0.67
N LYS A 61 7.55 -15.91 -0.78
CA LYS A 61 7.50 -14.86 -1.80
C LYS A 61 8.68 -13.89 -1.69
N MET A 62 9.05 -13.50 -0.47
CA MET A 62 10.21 -12.65 -0.25
C MET A 62 11.52 -13.33 -0.69
N GLY A 63 11.65 -14.65 -0.46
CA GLY A 63 12.78 -15.43 -0.97
C GLY A 63 12.91 -15.39 -2.49
N GLN A 64 11.80 -15.50 -3.22
CA GLN A 64 11.79 -15.41 -4.69
C GLN A 64 12.22 -14.02 -5.19
N ILE A 65 11.75 -12.96 -4.53
CA ILE A 65 12.15 -11.57 -4.84
C ILE A 65 13.65 -11.39 -4.61
N VAL A 66 14.17 -11.86 -3.48
CA VAL A 66 15.61 -11.78 -3.18
C VAL A 66 16.43 -12.50 -4.23
N HIS A 67 16.01 -13.69 -4.69
CA HIS A 67 16.71 -14.41 -5.75
C HIS A 67 16.76 -13.60 -7.05
N THR A 68 15.62 -13.01 -7.45
CA THR A 68 15.53 -12.16 -8.64
C THR A 68 16.46 -10.93 -8.55
N ILE A 69 16.56 -10.32 -7.36
CA ILE A 69 17.46 -9.18 -7.13
C ILE A 69 18.93 -9.62 -7.26
N VAL A 70 19.29 -10.78 -6.71
CA VAL A 70 20.66 -11.31 -6.79
C VAL A 70 21.05 -11.61 -8.25
N ASP A 71 20.14 -12.18 -9.03
CA ASP A 71 20.37 -12.46 -10.44
C ASP A 71 20.58 -11.17 -11.24
N LYS A 72 19.70 -10.17 -11.04
CA LYS A 72 19.84 -8.84 -11.65
C LYS A 72 21.15 -8.16 -11.25
N TYR A 73 21.54 -8.23 -9.98
CA TYR A 73 22.80 -7.65 -9.51
C TYR A 73 24.01 -8.29 -10.20
N SER A 74 23.99 -9.61 -10.37
CA SER A 74 25.04 -10.35 -11.04
C SER A 74 25.16 -9.96 -12.51
N ALA A 75 24.03 -9.85 -13.22
CA ALA A 75 24.00 -9.37 -14.61
C ALA A 75 24.54 -7.93 -14.73
N ASN A 76 24.10 -7.03 -13.84
CA ASN A 76 24.59 -5.65 -13.82
C ASN A 76 26.10 -5.56 -13.54
N ALA A 77 26.63 -6.41 -12.65
CA ALA A 77 28.06 -6.45 -12.37
C ALA A 77 28.87 -6.86 -13.62
N GLU A 78 28.36 -7.81 -14.40
CA GLU A 78 28.96 -8.22 -15.67
C GLU A 78 28.93 -7.09 -16.72
N GLU A 79 27.78 -6.43 -16.89
CA GLU A 79 27.65 -5.27 -17.79
C GLU A 79 28.61 -4.13 -17.41
N ILE A 80 28.73 -3.82 -16.13
CA ILE A 80 29.67 -2.79 -15.64
C ILE A 80 31.11 -3.18 -15.96
N SER A 81 31.47 -4.46 -15.81
CA SER A 81 32.81 -4.96 -16.18
C SER A 81 33.07 -4.74 -17.67
N GLN A 82 32.12 -5.11 -18.53
CA GLN A 82 32.25 -4.92 -19.98
C GLN A 82 32.36 -3.44 -20.38
N ILE A 83 31.60 -2.55 -19.73
CA ILE A 83 31.69 -1.10 -19.94
C ILE A 83 33.07 -0.58 -19.54
N LYS A 84 33.60 -1.04 -18.40
CA LYS A 84 34.92 -0.63 -17.92
C LYS A 84 36.03 -1.01 -18.91
N ASP A 85 36.01 -2.24 -19.43
CA ASP A 85 36.98 -2.71 -20.43
C ASP A 85 36.92 -1.86 -21.71
N ARG A 86 35.71 -1.49 -22.15
CA ARG A 86 35.52 -0.59 -23.30
C ARG A 86 36.05 0.83 -23.04
N MET A 87 35.88 1.35 -21.83
CA MET A 87 36.39 2.67 -21.45
C MET A 87 37.92 2.73 -21.43
N GLU A 88 38.59 1.67 -20.95
CA GLU A 88 40.06 1.58 -20.99
C GLU A 88 40.57 1.59 -22.43
N THR A 89 39.89 0.89 -23.34
CA THR A 89 40.22 0.88 -24.77
C THR A 89 40.08 2.26 -25.43
N ILE A 90 39.07 3.06 -25.03
CA ILE A 90 38.84 4.41 -25.59
C ILE A 90 39.86 5.43 -25.04
N GLY A 91 40.34 5.24 -23.81
CA GLY A 91 41.32 6.14 -23.18
C GLY A 91 42.68 6.19 -23.88
N GLU A 92 43.02 5.19 -24.68
CA GLU A 92 44.27 5.14 -25.45
C GLU A 92 44.21 5.96 -26.75
N ASP A 93 43.01 6.31 -27.25
CA ASP A 93 42.81 7.02 -28.52
C ASP A 93 42.20 8.45 -28.32
N ASN A 94 43.09 9.42 -28.13
CA ASN A 94 42.95 10.85 -28.48
C ASN A 94 41.98 11.81 -27.71
N GLY A 95 42.60 12.84 -27.12
CA GLY A 95 42.01 13.91 -26.30
C GLY A 95 41.18 15.00 -26.99
N THR A 96 40.28 14.68 -27.93
CA THR A 96 39.32 15.68 -28.46
C THR A 96 37.87 15.19 -28.59
N PHE A 97 37.61 13.89 -28.45
CA PHE A 97 36.24 13.31 -28.49
C PHE A 97 35.47 13.39 -27.16
N SER A 98 36.10 13.92 -26.10
CA SER A 98 35.67 13.75 -24.71
C SER A 98 34.33 14.44 -24.36
N ASN A 99 34.02 15.62 -24.89
CA ASN A 99 32.89 16.42 -24.37
C ASN A 99 31.50 15.97 -24.85
N ILE A 100 31.38 15.43 -26.07
CA ILE A 100 30.09 14.95 -26.60
C ILE A 100 29.76 13.59 -25.96
N ALA A 101 30.75 12.69 -25.93
CA ALA A 101 30.62 11.38 -25.28
C ALA A 101 30.29 11.51 -23.78
N ILE A 102 30.92 12.44 -23.05
CA ILE A 102 30.59 12.70 -21.63
C ILE A 102 29.15 13.19 -21.45
N LYS A 103 28.60 13.95 -22.41
CA LYS A 103 27.22 14.45 -22.34
C LYS A 103 26.20 13.33 -22.55
N GLU A 104 26.46 12.46 -23.51
CA GLU A 104 25.63 11.26 -23.77
C GLU A 104 25.71 10.29 -22.58
N LEU A 105 26.92 10.02 -22.06
CA LEU A 105 27.10 9.18 -20.86
C LEU A 105 26.36 9.75 -19.64
N LYS A 106 26.32 11.06 -19.46
CA LYS A 106 25.55 11.69 -18.36
C LYS A 106 24.05 11.51 -18.55
N ALA A 107 23.55 11.52 -19.79
CA ALA A 107 22.14 11.28 -20.07
C ALA A 107 21.78 9.81 -19.78
N ASP A 108 22.63 8.87 -20.21
CA ASP A 108 22.46 7.43 -19.98
C ASP A 108 22.56 7.07 -18.50
N MET A 109 23.51 7.64 -17.76
CA MET A 109 23.65 7.41 -16.32
C MET A 109 22.45 7.96 -15.54
N LEU A 110 21.84 9.06 -16.01
CA LEU A 110 20.63 9.61 -15.42
C LEU A 110 19.41 8.77 -15.78
N ASP A 111 19.33 8.22 -16.99
CA ASP A 111 18.29 7.26 -17.40
C ASP A 111 18.37 5.96 -16.58
N LEU A 112 19.59 5.43 -16.36
CA LEU A 112 19.84 4.27 -15.51
C LEU A 112 19.38 4.50 -14.07
N LYS A 113 19.65 5.68 -13.49
CA LYS A 113 19.13 6.09 -12.17
C LYS A 113 17.60 6.18 -12.15
N CYS A 114 16.98 6.54 -13.26
CA CYS A 114 15.51 6.65 -13.35
C CYS A 114 14.86 5.26 -13.46
N ARG A 115 15.41 4.36 -14.29
CA ARG A 115 14.97 2.95 -14.35
C ARG A 115 15.17 2.24 -13.01
N SER A 116 16.25 2.58 -12.33
CA SER A 116 16.54 2.14 -10.97
C SER A 116 15.49 2.62 -9.97
N MET A 117 14.83 3.78 -10.14
CA MET A 117 13.73 4.21 -9.26
C MET A 117 12.44 3.42 -9.47
N SER A 118 12.11 3.07 -10.71
CA SER A 118 10.97 2.17 -11.00
C SER A 118 11.18 0.76 -10.45
N ASP A 119 12.43 0.28 -10.41
CA ASP A 119 12.79 -1.05 -9.91
C ASP A 119 13.14 -1.07 -8.39
N ASN A 120 13.47 0.07 -7.76
CA ASN A 120 13.86 0.18 -6.34
C ASN A 120 12.74 0.65 -5.41
N LEU A 121 11.50 0.77 -5.88
CA LEU A 121 10.41 0.97 -4.94
C LEU A 121 10.24 -0.34 -4.14
N VAL A 122 10.78 -0.34 -2.91
CA VAL A 122 10.62 -1.32 -1.81
C VAL A 122 9.16 -1.36 -1.34
N PHE A 123 8.20 -1.37 -2.27
CA PHE A 123 6.77 -1.41 -2.02
C PHE A 123 6.17 -2.76 -2.40
N SER A 124 7.00 -3.77 -2.68
CA SER A 124 6.60 -5.17 -2.76
C SER A 124 6.04 -5.61 -1.39
N GLY A 125 4.77 -5.28 -1.14
CA GLY A 125 4.07 -5.53 0.13
C GLY A 125 2.98 -4.51 0.48
N PHE A 126 3.00 -3.29 -0.07
CA PHE A 126 1.96 -2.29 0.20
C PHE A 126 0.99 -2.18 -0.98
N GLN A 127 -0.24 -2.66 -0.81
CA GLN A 127 -1.28 -2.61 -1.85
C GLN A 127 -2.15 -1.34 -1.76
N ASN A 128 -2.24 -0.74 -0.58
CA ASN A 128 -3.17 0.34 -0.28
C ASN A 128 -2.39 1.59 0.14
N VAL A 129 -2.03 2.44 -0.83
CA VAL A 129 -1.19 3.62 -0.58
C VAL A 129 -1.79 4.87 -1.21
N TYR A 130 -1.70 5.98 -0.48
CA TYR A 130 -1.80 7.32 -1.03
C TYR A 130 -0.43 7.99 -0.99
N PHE A 131 -0.02 8.61 -2.09
CA PHE A 131 1.12 9.53 -2.09
C PHE A 131 0.61 10.96 -2.20
N VAL A 132 1.10 11.84 -1.33
CA VAL A 132 0.62 13.22 -1.24
C VAL A 132 1.80 14.15 -1.03
N GLY A 133 1.89 15.21 -1.84
CA GLY A 133 2.89 16.26 -1.65
C GLY A 133 3.42 16.83 -2.96
N ASP A 134 4.52 17.58 -2.87
CA ASP A 134 5.23 18.17 -4.00
C ASP A 134 6.12 17.14 -4.69
N PHE A 135 5.78 16.81 -5.93
CA PHE A 135 6.58 15.92 -6.77
C PHE A 135 7.55 16.67 -7.68
N ASN A 136 7.46 18.01 -7.73
CA ASN A 136 8.15 18.86 -8.68
C ASN A 136 7.98 18.40 -10.15
N ALA A 137 6.86 17.72 -10.40
CA ALA A 137 6.52 17.07 -11.65
C ALA A 137 5.39 17.85 -12.31
N ARG A 138 5.51 18.16 -13.60
CA ARG A 138 4.44 18.79 -14.37
C ARG A 138 3.95 17.78 -15.38
N THR A 139 2.76 17.23 -15.18
CA THR A 139 2.22 16.13 -16.02
C THR A 139 1.28 16.62 -17.13
N GLY A 140 1.04 17.93 -17.25
CA GLY A 140 0.15 18.48 -18.26
C GLY A 140 -1.30 18.02 -18.05
N SER A 141 -1.92 17.45 -19.09
CA SER A 141 -3.23 16.77 -19.02
C SER A 141 -3.15 15.37 -19.63
N GLU A 142 -1.95 14.77 -19.58
CA GLU A 142 -1.71 13.44 -20.11
C GLU A 142 -2.28 12.39 -19.16
N ASP A 143 -2.72 11.27 -19.75
CA ASP A 143 -3.29 10.16 -19.01
C ASP A 143 -2.20 9.42 -18.23
N ASP A 144 -2.53 9.09 -16.98
CA ASP A 144 -1.76 8.37 -15.98
C ASP A 144 -2.08 6.87 -15.95
N PHE A 145 -2.87 6.39 -16.91
CA PHE A 145 -3.23 5.00 -17.12
C PHE A 145 -3.02 4.60 -18.58
N ILE A 146 -2.98 3.28 -18.84
CA ILE A 146 -2.91 2.73 -20.19
C ILE A 146 -4.33 2.40 -20.66
N PHE A 147 -4.74 2.96 -21.79
CA PHE A 147 -6.00 2.58 -22.44
C PHE A 147 -5.76 1.39 -23.37
N VAL A 148 -6.39 0.26 -23.08
CA VAL A 148 -6.40 -0.91 -23.97
C VAL A 148 -7.78 -0.98 -24.63
N PRO A 149 -7.90 -0.83 -25.96
CA PRO A 149 -9.17 -0.94 -26.66
C PRO A 149 -9.76 -2.36 -26.54
N ASP A 150 -11.10 -2.46 -26.41
CA ASP A 150 -11.82 -3.74 -26.27
C ASP A 150 -11.55 -4.73 -27.41
N SER A 151 -11.14 -4.25 -28.60
CA SER A 151 -10.81 -5.11 -29.74
C SER A 151 -9.48 -5.86 -29.61
N GLU A 152 -8.62 -5.47 -28.68
CA GLU A 152 -7.27 -6.03 -28.48
C GLU A 152 -7.11 -6.77 -27.13
N SER A 153 -8.18 -6.83 -26.33
CA SER A 153 -8.18 -7.46 -24.99
C SER A 153 -7.95 -8.98 -25.01
N HIS A 154 -8.04 -9.62 -26.17
CA HIS A 154 -7.85 -11.07 -26.34
C HIS A 154 -6.42 -11.47 -26.71
N VAL A 155 -5.53 -10.52 -27.03
CA VAL A 155 -4.19 -10.79 -27.58
C VAL A 155 -3.09 -10.61 -26.54
N VAL A 156 -3.38 -9.95 -25.42
CA VAL A 156 -2.39 -9.70 -24.38
C VAL A 156 -2.80 -10.43 -23.11
N ASP A 157 -1.99 -11.42 -22.70
CA ASP A 157 -2.00 -12.02 -21.35
C ASP A 157 -1.53 -10.99 -20.30
N ILE A 158 -2.07 -9.76 -20.33
CA ILE A 158 -1.99 -8.80 -19.21
C ILE A 158 -3.04 -9.26 -18.23
N GLU A 159 -2.73 -10.33 -17.49
CA GLU A 159 -3.57 -10.83 -16.42
C GLU A 159 -3.87 -9.70 -15.41
N ASN A 160 -5.11 -9.22 -15.46
CA ASN A 160 -5.94 -8.77 -14.33
C ASN A 160 -5.65 -7.46 -13.58
N ILE A 161 -4.51 -6.77 -13.71
CA ILE A 161 -4.25 -5.62 -12.80
C ILE A 161 -4.66 -4.25 -13.40
N GLN A 162 -4.26 -3.92 -14.63
CA GLN A 162 -4.52 -2.58 -15.22
C GLN A 162 -5.95 -2.38 -15.75
N ILE A 163 -6.55 -3.41 -16.35
CA ILE A 163 -7.92 -3.32 -16.91
C ILE A 163 -8.93 -3.11 -15.77
N ASN A 164 -8.77 -3.80 -14.63
CA ASN A 164 -9.61 -3.63 -13.45
C ASN A 164 -9.47 -2.23 -12.82
N ALA A 165 -8.30 -1.61 -12.92
CA ALA A 165 -8.03 -0.31 -12.33
C ALA A 165 -8.80 0.85 -13.01
N VAL A 166 -8.92 0.84 -14.34
CA VAL A 166 -9.71 1.87 -15.06
C VAL A 166 -11.21 1.68 -14.82
N CYS A 167 -11.68 0.43 -14.75
CA CYS A 167 -13.06 0.10 -14.38
C CYS A 167 -13.46 0.66 -13.00
N ASN A 168 -12.51 0.75 -12.06
CA ASN A 168 -12.77 1.32 -10.73
C ASN A 168 -13.11 2.82 -10.81
N LEU A 169 -12.50 3.61 -11.71
CA LEU A 169 -12.81 5.05 -11.79
C LEU A 169 -14.27 5.30 -12.18
N ASP A 170 -14.77 4.57 -13.18
CA ASP A 170 -16.17 4.72 -13.62
C ASP A 170 -17.15 4.25 -12.57
N GLN A 171 -16.82 3.18 -11.84
CA GLN A 171 -17.67 2.65 -10.77
C GLN A 171 -17.90 3.67 -9.64
N TYR A 172 -16.93 4.54 -9.38
CA TYR A 172 -16.97 5.52 -8.30
C TYR A 172 -17.18 6.97 -8.80
N ASP A 173 -17.72 7.13 -10.01
CA ASP A 173 -18.06 8.43 -10.62
C ASP A 173 -16.86 9.41 -10.76
N PHE A 174 -15.63 8.88 -10.89
CA PHE A 174 -14.47 9.71 -11.19
C PHE A 174 -14.25 9.81 -12.69
N SER A 175 -13.97 11.03 -13.17
CA SER A 175 -13.63 11.24 -14.59
C SER A 175 -12.38 10.44 -14.95
N ARG A 176 -12.42 9.67 -16.05
CA ARG A 176 -11.25 8.99 -16.61
C ARG A 176 -10.17 9.98 -17.06
N LYS A 177 -10.56 11.13 -17.60
CA LYS A 177 -9.63 12.18 -18.03
C LYS A 177 -9.41 13.17 -16.91
N ARG A 178 -8.15 13.54 -16.72
CA ARG A 178 -7.74 14.53 -15.75
C ARG A 178 -7.76 15.93 -16.35
N ASN A 179 -8.37 16.87 -15.65
CA ASN A 179 -8.22 18.28 -15.96
C ASN A 179 -6.99 18.88 -15.26
N SER A 180 -6.38 19.87 -15.90
CA SER A 180 -5.22 20.58 -15.39
C SER A 180 -5.16 21.95 -16.03
N ARG A 181 -5.04 23.01 -15.23
CA ARG A 181 -4.72 24.35 -15.71
C ARG A 181 -3.26 24.44 -16.16
N ASP A 182 -2.39 23.60 -15.62
CA ASP A 182 -1.03 23.46 -16.11
C ASP A 182 -0.98 22.49 -17.28
N LYS A 183 -0.72 23.02 -18.48
CA LYS A 183 -0.58 22.24 -19.72
C LYS A 183 0.88 21.91 -20.05
N ASN A 184 1.83 22.43 -19.28
CA ASN A 184 3.24 22.14 -19.53
C ASN A 184 3.61 20.78 -18.96
N LYS A 185 4.62 20.16 -19.58
CA LYS A 185 5.20 18.90 -19.15
C LYS A 185 6.69 19.03 -18.91
N ASN A 186 7.20 18.39 -17.87
CA ASN A 186 8.64 18.28 -17.62
C ASN A 186 9.08 16.82 -17.52
N ARG A 187 10.40 16.58 -17.42
CA ARG A 187 10.96 15.23 -17.32
C ARG A 187 10.42 14.45 -16.13
N PHE A 188 10.32 15.09 -14.96
CA PHE A 188 9.75 14.46 -13.76
C PHE A 188 8.27 14.12 -13.94
N GLY A 189 7.52 14.92 -14.70
CA GLY A 189 6.15 14.63 -15.10
C GLY A 189 6.02 13.38 -15.93
N ASN A 190 6.88 13.19 -16.94
CA ASN A 190 6.91 11.94 -17.71
C ASN A 190 7.18 10.74 -16.79
N GLN A 191 8.16 10.86 -15.87
CA GLN A 191 8.51 9.78 -14.95
C GLN A 191 7.38 9.45 -13.98
N LEU A 192 6.69 10.47 -13.48
CA LEU A 192 5.54 10.29 -12.61
C LEU A 192 4.39 9.58 -13.35
N LEU A 193 4.13 9.94 -14.61
CA LEU A 193 3.12 9.28 -15.43
C LEU A 193 3.47 7.82 -15.69
N GLU A 194 4.72 7.52 -16.04
CA GLU A 194 5.17 6.12 -16.23
C GLU A 194 5.12 5.34 -14.92
N PHE A 195 5.44 5.97 -13.79
CA PHE A 195 5.24 5.38 -12.47
C PHE A 195 3.77 5.03 -12.21
N CYS A 196 2.85 5.99 -12.45
CA CYS A 196 1.41 5.79 -12.28
C CYS A 196 0.89 4.64 -13.15
N LYS A 197 1.23 4.65 -14.45
CA LYS A 197 0.86 3.59 -15.40
C LYS A 197 1.40 2.24 -14.94
N GLY A 198 2.69 2.14 -14.66
CA GLY A 198 3.34 0.88 -14.30
C GLY A 198 2.89 0.29 -12.96
N ASN A 199 2.34 1.10 -12.05
CA ASN A 199 2.00 0.68 -10.69
C ASN A 199 0.51 0.83 -10.33
N ASN A 200 -0.36 1.12 -11.30
CA ASN A 200 -1.80 1.33 -11.09
C ASN A 200 -2.15 2.41 -10.05
N PHE A 201 -1.44 3.52 -10.13
CA PHE A 201 -1.78 4.73 -9.38
C PHE A 201 -2.50 5.72 -10.26
N PHE A 202 -3.47 6.42 -9.68
CA PHE A 202 -4.20 7.51 -10.31
C PHE A 202 -3.92 8.83 -9.60
N ILE A 203 -3.64 9.85 -10.40
CA ILE A 203 -3.57 11.24 -9.99
C ILE A 203 -5.00 11.75 -9.79
N MET A 204 -5.35 12.11 -8.56
CA MET A 204 -6.71 12.52 -8.18
C MET A 204 -7.01 14.00 -8.46
N ASN A 205 -5.98 14.85 -8.55
CA ASN A 205 -6.13 16.25 -8.97
C ASN A 205 -6.92 16.31 -10.27
N GLY A 206 -7.81 17.27 -10.48
CA GLY A 206 -8.51 17.39 -11.77
C GLY A 206 -9.55 16.32 -12.08
N ARG A 207 -9.84 15.38 -11.17
CA ARG A 207 -10.83 14.29 -11.36
C ARG A 207 -12.07 14.43 -10.49
N THR A 208 -12.02 15.21 -9.42
CA THR A 208 -13.11 15.35 -8.46
C THR A 208 -13.87 16.66 -8.65
N LEU A 209 -15.08 16.74 -8.08
CA LEU A 209 -15.89 17.97 -8.13
C LEU A 209 -15.18 19.16 -7.47
N GLY A 210 -14.44 18.93 -6.39
CA GLY A 210 -13.68 19.96 -5.68
C GLY A 210 -12.52 20.58 -6.48
N ASP A 211 -12.07 19.92 -7.54
CA ASP A 211 -10.95 20.37 -8.37
C ASP A 211 -11.18 20.07 -9.86
N ILE A 212 -12.41 20.20 -10.35
CA ILE A 212 -12.75 19.80 -11.72
C ILE A 212 -11.95 20.54 -12.80
N ASP A 213 -11.42 21.72 -12.50
CA ASP A 213 -10.58 22.49 -13.44
C ASP A 213 -9.09 22.09 -13.38
N GLY A 214 -8.67 21.32 -12.37
CA GLY A 214 -7.27 21.01 -12.08
C GLY A 214 -6.46 22.25 -11.75
N LYS A 215 -6.80 22.93 -10.65
CA LYS A 215 -6.21 24.22 -10.25
C LYS A 215 -4.71 24.13 -10.04
N PHE A 216 -4.02 25.24 -10.27
CA PHE A 216 -2.60 25.37 -9.95
C PHE A 216 -2.36 25.18 -8.45
N THR A 217 -1.34 24.39 -8.11
CA THR A 217 -0.92 24.17 -6.73
C THR A 217 0.28 25.03 -6.35
N CYS A 218 0.99 25.60 -7.33
CA CYS A 218 2.15 26.45 -7.09
C CYS A 218 2.11 27.73 -7.94
N ARG A 219 2.21 28.89 -7.28
CA ARG A 219 2.30 30.26 -7.84
C ARG A 219 1.30 30.60 -8.95
N ASN A 220 0.10 30.01 -8.94
CA ASN A 220 -0.85 30.15 -10.05
C ASN A 220 -0.23 29.84 -11.43
N SER A 221 0.75 28.93 -11.48
CA SER A 221 1.56 28.69 -12.68
C SER A 221 1.81 27.22 -12.97
N SER A 222 1.84 26.37 -11.94
CA SER A 222 2.10 24.95 -12.11
C SER A 222 1.24 24.10 -11.19
N VAL A 223 0.98 22.87 -11.64
CA VAL A 223 0.44 21.79 -10.83
C VAL A 223 1.61 20.84 -10.58
N VAL A 224 2.09 20.80 -9.33
CA VAL A 224 3.24 19.98 -8.91
C VAL A 224 2.98 19.22 -7.62
N ASP A 225 1.98 19.65 -6.86
CA ASP A 225 1.50 18.98 -5.67
C ASP A 225 0.35 18.05 -6.04
N TYR A 226 0.56 16.74 -5.84
CA TYR A 226 -0.42 15.73 -6.27
C TYR A 226 -0.91 14.90 -5.09
N CYS A 227 -2.11 14.34 -5.26
CA CYS A 227 -2.53 13.14 -4.56
C CYS A 227 -2.60 11.98 -5.55
N LEU A 228 -1.76 10.97 -5.34
CA LEU A 228 -1.79 9.69 -6.06
C LEU A 228 -2.52 8.67 -5.19
N CYS A 229 -3.40 7.88 -5.79
CA CYS A 229 -4.18 6.84 -5.14
C CYS A 229 -3.96 5.51 -5.86
N SER A 230 -3.67 4.43 -5.13
CA SER A 230 -3.71 3.08 -5.72
C SER A 230 -5.13 2.72 -6.13
N ALA A 231 -5.28 1.92 -7.18
CA ALA A 231 -6.57 1.56 -7.76
C ALA A 231 -7.58 0.99 -6.75
N GLU A 232 -7.08 0.24 -5.77
CA GLU A 232 -7.85 -0.45 -4.72
C GLU A 232 -8.49 0.53 -3.72
N LEU A 233 -7.88 1.71 -3.57
CA LEU A 233 -8.29 2.73 -2.61
C LEU A 233 -9.21 3.80 -3.20
N ILE A 234 -9.46 3.79 -4.51
CA ILE A 234 -10.35 4.77 -5.16
C ILE A 234 -11.72 4.80 -4.49
N GLN A 235 -12.25 3.64 -4.09
CA GLN A 235 -13.55 3.53 -3.41
C GLN A 235 -13.64 4.31 -2.09
N ASN A 236 -12.49 4.60 -1.47
CA ASN A 236 -12.38 5.36 -0.24
C ASN A 236 -12.12 6.85 -0.52
N PHE A 237 -11.74 7.23 -1.73
CA PHE A 237 -11.55 8.62 -2.09
C PHE A 237 -12.91 9.29 -2.31
N THR A 238 -13.10 10.51 -1.80
CA THR A 238 -14.36 11.23 -2.00
C THR A 238 -14.16 12.56 -2.69
N ASP A 239 -13.12 13.31 -2.34
CA ASP A 239 -12.88 14.62 -2.96
C ASP A 239 -11.43 15.07 -2.81
N PHE A 240 -11.01 15.91 -3.75
CA PHE A 240 -9.73 16.61 -3.76
C PHE A 240 -10.00 18.10 -4.02
N LYS A 241 -9.31 18.98 -3.30
CA LYS A 241 -9.38 20.43 -3.52
C LYS A 241 -8.02 21.07 -3.41
N VAL A 242 -7.79 22.07 -4.24
CA VAL A 242 -6.74 23.07 -4.02
C VAL A 242 -7.39 24.27 -3.33
N LEU A 243 -6.92 24.56 -2.11
CA LEU A 243 -7.37 25.70 -1.31
C LEU A 243 -6.69 26.99 -1.77
N ASP A 244 -7.23 28.13 -1.33
CA ASP A 244 -6.66 29.42 -1.68
C ASP A 244 -5.25 29.58 -1.07
N PHE A 245 -4.36 30.18 -1.85
CA PHE A 245 -3.01 30.49 -1.40
C PHE A 245 -3.04 31.39 -0.16
N SER A 246 -2.22 31.07 0.82
CA SER A 246 -2.03 31.87 2.02
C SER A 246 -0.54 32.03 2.29
N SER A 247 -0.07 33.28 2.26
CA SER A 247 1.31 33.63 2.58
C SER A 247 1.70 33.36 4.03
N LEU A 248 0.74 33.01 4.90
CA LEU A 248 1.01 32.55 6.26
C LEU A 248 1.51 31.10 6.31
N TYR A 249 1.15 30.28 5.32
CA TYR A 249 1.43 28.83 5.33
C TYR A 249 2.46 28.41 4.28
N SER A 250 2.66 29.21 3.23
CA SER A 250 3.66 28.92 2.21
C SER A 250 4.08 30.18 1.49
N ASP A 251 5.31 30.18 0.96
CA ASP A 251 5.80 31.23 0.08
C ASP A 251 5.24 31.10 -1.33
N VAL A 252 4.90 29.88 -1.77
CA VAL A 252 4.66 29.58 -3.19
C VAL A 252 3.61 28.50 -3.47
N HIS A 253 3.25 27.65 -2.50
CA HIS A 253 2.29 26.55 -2.69
C HIS A 253 0.93 26.85 -2.07
N SER A 254 -0.12 26.46 -2.78
CA SER A 254 -1.48 26.39 -2.27
C SER A 254 -1.69 25.07 -1.54
N PRO A 255 -2.33 25.06 -0.35
CA PRO A 255 -2.65 23.81 0.35
C PRO A 255 -3.57 22.91 -0.47
N ILE A 256 -3.37 21.60 -0.35
CA ILE A 256 -4.25 20.58 -0.92
C ILE A 256 -5.05 19.89 0.19
N GLU A 257 -6.35 19.72 -0.03
CA GLU A 257 -7.27 19.03 0.86
C GLU A 257 -7.72 17.73 0.19
N ILE A 258 -7.64 16.63 0.95
CA ILE A 258 -8.07 15.30 0.51
C ILE A 258 -9.14 14.81 1.48
N SER A 259 -10.28 14.40 0.95
CA SER A 259 -11.37 13.81 1.71
C SER A 259 -11.47 12.32 1.42
N LEU A 260 -11.49 11.53 2.49
CA LEU A 260 -11.54 10.07 2.44
C LEU A 260 -12.72 9.54 3.26
N LYS A 261 -13.38 8.49 2.77
CA LYS A 261 -14.39 7.72 3.47
C LYS A 261 -13.74 6.56 4.22
N THR A 262 -13.96 6.51 5.53
CA THR A 262 -13.54 5.37 6.37
C THR A 262 -14.71 4.44 6.66
N ASN A 263 -14.55 3.14 6.43
CA ASN A 263 -15.50 2.14 6.91
C ASN A 263 -15.22 1.84 8.39
N ARG A 264 -15.71 2.69 9.31
CA ARG A 264 -15.71 2.34 10.73
C ARG A 264 -16.89 1.40 11.00
N SER A 265 -16.62 0.13 11.23
CA SER A 265 -17.48 -0.67 12.11
C SER A 265 -17.40 -0.03 13.49
N ARG A 266 -18.46 0.67 13.92
CA ARG A 266 -18.58 1.11 15.31
C ARG A 266 -18.65 -0.16 16.18
N SER A 267 -17.54 -0.59 16.74
CA SER A 267 -17.57 -1.38 17.96
C SER A 267 -18.16 -0.48 19.04
N GLN A 268 -19.42 -0.71 19.38
CA GLN A 268 -20.07 -0.12 20.54
C GLN A 268 -19.29 -0.55 21.79
N HIS A 269 -18.36 0.28 22.25
CA HIS A 269 -18.04 0.34 23.67
C HIS A 269 -19.08 1.26 24.31
N GLN A 270 -20.19 0.67 24.75
CA GLN A 270 -20.95 1.25 25.85
C GLN A 270 -20.16 0.92 27.12
N MET A 271 -19.64 1.95 27.78
CA MET A 271 -19.36 1.94 29.21
C MET A 271 -20.67 2.14 29.98
#